data_AF-A0A643KA94-F1
#
_entry.id   AF-A0A643KA94-F1
#
_cell.length_a   1.000
_cell.length_b   1.000
_cell.length_c   1.000
_cell.angle_alpha   90.00
_cell.angle_beta   90.00
_cell.angle_gamma   90.00
#
_symmetry.space_group_name_H-M   'P 1'
#
loop_
_entity.id
_entity.type
_entity.pdbx_description
1 polymer ?
#
loop_
_entity_poly.entity_id
_entity_poly.type
_entity_poly.pdbx_seq_one_letter_code
_entity_poly.pdbx_strand_id
1 'polypeptide(L)'
;MENVPRCAYEHVCSYDERDGTDAGDHPTVWNCPHPASAEREYCQFHAPIDEKRADETAAALVEVINDPERPSTFVGAQFESLDVAGEILGGDETIDLRDVIVRQDIDLRDATLEPTLRLDAASVGGGLFMHRLDASADVSCPQVQTGGDWVLSEATLDGRLDGVGLNVSSLVARRAHVEGDVSLRKGTVDDQVGLSQANFGGTVRLTHTRVGGRLDLGATVYDGRLSVSHCTVDGDVSLQDATVEDGLVLEHLRVKGEFDARHLDVVGGVDARSSQFDGEVDFTELTTTAGPVDCSYARFDAPVYIDSATVDSTRLSFQNAQFDGGTVSFVRTAISGTVSFSGARFTPSAPFRLVETTVGGSVVCKHTSFGSEVYWTGVQVHGNVDVSDCTITALEFGVEIDGGLDFAYTYVSETAGFTETVVRGAARFTSARFDTEPTLSDATLEGAVATYDLSVEALDST
;
A
#
# COMPACT_ATOMS: atom_id res chain seq x y z
N MET A 1 43.26 27.69 31.90
CA MET A 1 42.24 26.81 31.31
C MET A 1 42.39 25.49 32.03
N GLU A 2 41.58 25.27 33.06
CA GLU A 2 41.52 23.97 33.73
C GLU A 2 41.06 22.95 32.70
N ASN A 3 41.82 21.86 32.58
CA ASN A 3 41.53 20.77 31.67
C ASN A 3 40.36 19.99 32.28
N VAL A 4 39.12 20.42 31.97
CA VAL A 4 37.92 19.71 32.43
C VAL A 4 37.97 18.31 31.81
N PRO A 5 38.00 17.23 32.62
CA PRO A 5 38.09 15.88 32.10
C PRO A 5 36.87 15.60 31.19
N ARG A 6 37.09 14.95 30.05
CA ARG A 6 36.02 14.49 29.16
C ARG A 6 35.42 13.19 29.67
N CYS A 7 34.17 12.93 29.31
CA CYS A 7 33.51 11.66 29.58
C CYS A 7 34.31 10.49 28.99
N ALA A 8 34.53 9.44 29.78
CA ALA A 8 35.26 8.24 29.39
C ALA A 8 34.43 7.24 28.56
N TYR A 9 33.20 7.61 28.15
CA TYR A 9 32.32 6.72 27.40
C TYR A 9 32.76 6.59 25.94
N GLU A 10 32.96 5.33 25.51
CA GLU A 10 33.25 4.93 24.15
C GLU A 10 32.08 4.09 23.61
N HIS A 11 31.64 4.38 22.40
CA HIS A 11 30.60 3.63 21.71
C HIS A 11 31.16 2.96 20.46
N VAL A 12 30.86 1.67 20.29
CA VAL A 12 31.24 0.92 19.10
C VAL A 12 30.09 1.04 18.11
N CYS A 13 30.23 1.89 17.09
CA CYS A 13 29.18 2.08 16.10
C CYS A 13 28.96 0.78 15.32
N SER A 14 27.78 0.16 15.46
CA SER A 14 27.43 -1.08 14.77
C SER A 14 26.93 -0.88 13.34
N TYR A 15 26.83 0.36 12.85
CA TYR A 15 26.27 0.68 11.54
C TYR A 15 27.16 1.68 10.77
N ASP A 16 27.76 1.21 9.67
CA ASP A 16 28.49 2.04 8.70
C ASP A 16 27.56 2.36 7.52
N GLU A 17 27.35 3.65 7.24
CA GLU A 17 26.46 4.17 6.18
C GLU A 17 26.97 3.90 4.73
N ARG A 18 27.95 3.04 4.51
CA ARG A 18 28.58 2.89 3.19
C ARG A 18 28.04 1.69 2.41
N ASP A 19 26.98 2.00 1.66
CA ASP A 19 26.73 1.56 0.28
C ASP A 19 27.68 0.49 -0.28
N GLY A 20 27.19 -0.75 -0.44
CA GLY A 20 27.44 -1.64 -1.57
C GLY A 20 28.87 -2.03 -2.00
N THR A 21 29.93 -1.65 -1.29
CA THR A 21 31.30 -2.07 -1.63
C THR A 21 32.07 -2.56 -0.41
N ASP A 22 32.48 -3.81 -0.49
CA ASP A 22 33.46 -4.53 0.31
C ASP A 22 34.52 -3.60 0.94
N ALA A 23 34.39 -3.31 2.24
CA ALA A 23 35.32 -2.45 2.97
C ALA A 23 35.51 -2.94 4.42
N GLY A 24 36.72 -3.46 4.70
CA GLY A 24 37.48 -3.27 5.94
C GLY A 24 36.75 -3.43 7.28
N ASP A 25 36.89 -4.63 7.85
CA ASP A 25 36.44 -5.12 9.15
C ASP A 25 37.05 -4.41 10.39
N HIS A 26 36.80 -3.10 10.57
CA HIS A 26 37.18 -2.38 11.80
C HIS A 26 36.06 -1.44 12.28
N PRO A 27 35.41 -1.71 13.43
CA PRO A 27 34.38 -0.82 13.95
C PRO A 27 34.99 0.54 14.34
N THR A 28 34.34 1.62 13.95
CA THR A 28 34.73 2.98 14.37
C THR A 28 34.27 3.20 15.81
N VAL A 29 35.21 3.57 16.69
CA VAL A 29 34.94 3.87 18.11
C VAL A 29 34.66 5.36 18.25
N TRP A 30 33.43 5.70 18.65
CA TRP A 30 33.02 7.06 18.96
C TRP A 30 33.32 7.39 20.43
N ASN A 31 33.75 8.62 20.71
CA ASN A 31 34.10 9.10 22.05
C ASN A 31 33.19 10.28 22.43
N CYS A 32 32.64 10.25 23.65
CA CYS A 32 31.73 11.30 24.11
C CYS A 32 32.45 12.67 24.26
N PRO A 33 31.93 13.76 23.64
CA PRO A 33 32.56 15.07 23.71
C PRO A 33 32.22 15.86 24.98
N HIS A 34 31.25 15.39 25.78
CA HIS A 34 30.78 16.12 26.95
C HIS A 34 31.78 16.07 28.12
N PRO A 35 31.85 17.13 28.94
CA PRO A 35 32.66 17.12 30.14
C PRO A 35 32.14 16.06 31.13
N ALA A 36 33.07 15.38 31.78
CA ALA A 36 32.76 14.50 32.89
C ALA A 36 32.25 15.34 34.09
N SER A 37 31.35 14.75 34.87
CA SER A 37 30.86 15.39 36.10
C SER A 37 31.98 15.45 37.16
N ALA A 38 31.95 16.47 38.02
CA ALA A 38 33.07 16.78 38.95
C ALA A 38 33.50 15.62 39.88
N GLU A 39 32.64 14.61 40.06
CA GLU A 39 32.88 13.45 40.94
C GLU A 39 32.99 12.11 40.18
N ARG A 40 32.86 12.07 38.85
CA ARG A 40 32.82 10.83 38.06
C ARG A 40 33.62 10.93 36.76
N GLU A 41 33.94 9.78 36.18
CA GLU A 41 34.59 9.68 34.85
C GLU A 41 33.58 9.87 33.69
N TYR A 42 32.28 9.92 33.99
CA TYR A 42 31.20 10.03 33.01
C TYR A 42 30.45 11.37 33.10
N CYS A 43 29.90 11.83 31.97
CA CYS A 43 28.95 12.93 31.95
C CYS A 43 27.57 12.49 32.49
N GLN A 44 26.67 13.45 32.69
CA GLN A 44 25.31 13.18 33.19
C GLN A 44 24.53 12.19 32.30
N PHE A 45 24.79 12.15 30.99
CA PHE A 45 24.10 11.26 30.05
C PHE A 45 24.64 9.82 30.05
N HIS A 46 25.91 9.61 30.38
CA HIS A 46 26.56 8.28 30.40
C HIS A 46 26.81 7.72 31.80
N ALA A 47 26.40 8.44 32.85
CA ALA A 47 26.36 7.87 34.20
C ALA A 47 25.42 6.64 34.28
N PRO A 48 25.52 5.80 35.31
CA PRO A 48 24.54 4.75 35.56
C PRO A 48 23.12 5.32 35.72
N ILE A 49 22.14 4.69 35.10
CA ILE A 49 20.74 5.15 35.08
C ILE A 49 20.11 5.27 36.48
N ASP A 50 20.44 4.36 37.39
CA ASP A 50 19.90 4.35 38.77
C ASP A 50 20.44 5.51 39.63
N GLU A 51 21.42 6.25 39.11
CA GLU A 51 22.02 7.43 39.75
C GLU A 51 21.59 8.75 39.10
N LYS A 52 20.68 8.70 38.11
CA LYS A 52 20.13 9.86 37.40
C LYS A 52 18.69 10.08 37.82
N ARG A 53 18.23 11.33 37.66
CA ARG A 53 16.81 11.66 37.71
C ARG A 53 16.37 12.04 36.31
N ALA A 54 15.29 11.43 35.82
CA ALA A 54 14.78 11.63 34.46
C ALA A 54 14.60 13.12 34.13
N ASP A 55 13.86 13.85 34.97
CA ASP A 55 13.57 15.28 34.77
C ASP A 55 14.85 16.13 34.68
N GLU A 56 15.84 15.87 35.54
CA GLU A 56 17.09 16.64 35.57
C GLU A 56 17.96 16.33 34.33
N THR A 57 17.92 15.09 33.84
CA THR A 57 18.65 14.67 32.65
C THR A 57 17.97 15.16 31.36
N ALA A 58 16.64 15.19 31.30
CA ALA A 58 15.91 15.76 30.18
C ALA A 58 16.13 17.28 30.09
N ALA A 59 16.03 18.00 31.22
CA ALA A 59 16.33 19.43 31.27
C ALA A 59 17.78 19.73 30.84
N ALA A 60 18.75 18.92 31.31
CA ALA A 60 20.14 19.07 30.89
C ALA A 60 20.32 18.82 29.39
N LEU A 61 19.59 17.86 28.80
CA LEU A 61 19.62 17.59 27.36
C LEU A 61 19.11 18.79 26.56
N VAL A 62 17.97 19.38 26.95
CA VAL A 62 17.41 20.59 26.32
C VAL A 62 18.40 21.75 26.40
N GLU A 63 19.08 21.92 27.55
CA GLU A 63 20.10 22.96 27.74
C GLU A 63 21.30 22.74 26.80
N VAL A 64 21.79 21.50 26.66
CA VAL A 64 22.90 21.20 25.74
C VAL A 64 22.54 21.49 24.30
N ILE A 65 21.35 21.06 23.87
CA ILE A 65 20.93 21.17 22.46
C ILE A 65 20.80 22.64 22.05
N ASN A 66 20.29 23.48 22.95
CA ASN A 66 20.12 24.91 22.71
C ASN A 66 21.41 25.72 22.93
N ASP A 67 22.52 25.10 23.34
CA ASP A 67 23.82 25.76 23.52
C ASP A 67 24.70 25.57 22.27
N PRO A 68 24.95 26.63 21.48
CA PRO A 68 25.73 26.52 20.24
C PRO A 68 27.21 26.17 20.46
N GLU A 69 27.72 26.28 21.69
CA GLU A 69 29.10 25.88 22.01
C GLU A 69 29.23 24.39 22.36
N ARG A 70 28.09 23.68 22.50
CA ARG A 70 28.06 22.28 22.93
C ARG A 70 27.52 21.39 21.81
N PRO A 71 28.19 20.26 21.53
CA PRO A 71 27.75 19.37 20.46
C PRO A 71 26.49 18.61 20.87
N SER A 72 25.51 18.52 19.98
CA SER A 72 24.20 17.88 20.22
C SER A 72 24.23 16.35 20.04
N THR A 73 25.21 15.67 20.67
CA THR A 73 25.46 14.24 20.46
C THR A 73 25.47 13.42 21.75
N PHE A 74 24.57 12.44 21.81
CA PHE A 74 24.25 11.66 23.00
C PHE A 74 24.26 10.15 22.72
N VAL A 75 25.11 9.71 21.79
CA VAL A 75 25.15 8.32 21.29
C VAL A 75 25.31 7.31 22.44
N GLY A 76 24.46 6.28 22.43
CA GLY A 76 24.47 5.20 23.41
C GLY A 76 24.09 5.62 24.84
N ALA A 77 23.54 6.82 25.03
CA ALA A 77 23.07 7.26 26.34
C ALA A 77 21.91 6.41 26.85
N GLN A 78 21.74 6.38 28.16
CA GLN A 78 20.66 5.63 28.83
C GLN A 78 19.79 6.56 29.66
N PHE A 79 18.50 6.54 29.39
CA PHE A 79 17.47 7.35 30.04
C PHE A 79 16.41 6.45 30.67
N GLU A 80 15.87 6.88 31.82
CA GLU A 80 14.69 6.22 32.40
C GLU A 80 13.45 6.57 31.58
N SER A 81 13.20 7.86 31.39
CA SER A 81 12.28 8.45 30.42
C SER A 81 12.95 9.70 29.82
N LEU A 82 12.49 10.11 28.64
CA LEU A 82 12.92 11.36 28.01
C LEU A 82 11.69 12.22 27.75
N ASP A 83 11.37 13.11 28.69
CA ASP A 83 10.25 14.05 28.59
C ASP A 83 10.77 15.44 28.21
N VAL A 84 10.52 15.82 26.97
CA VAL A 84 10.83 17.13 26.40
C VAL A 84 9.57 17.73 25.75
N ALA A 85 8.40 17.39 26.29
CA ALA A 85 7.13 17.87 25.79
C ALA A 85 7.01 19.40 25.93
N GLY A 86 6.58 20.07 24.86
CA GLY A 86 6.42 21.53 24.82
C GLY A 86 7.73 22.32 24.75
N GLU A 87 8.88 21.64 24.70
CA GLU A 87 10.19 22.29 24.63
C GLU A 87 10.55 22.66 23.19
N ILE A 88 11.37 23.70 23.05
CA ILE A 88 11.95 24.13 21.78
C ILE A 88 13.39 23.64 21.73
N LEU A 89 13.69 22.78 20.75
CA LEU A 89 15.04 22.30 20.45
C LEU A 89 15.52 23.06 19.21
N GLY A 90 16.13 24.23 19.44
CA GLY A 90 16.52 25.20 18.40
C GLY A 90 18.03 25.24 18.09
N GLY A 91 18.74 24.14 18.35
CA GLY A 91 20.16 24.04 18.02
C GLY A 91 20.40 23.99 16.51
N ASP A 92 21.58 24.43 16.05
CA ASP A 92 21.97 24.36 14.64
C ASP A 92 22.47 22.95 14.23
N GLU A 93 22.86 22.12 15.20
CA GLU A 93 23.40 20.79 14.97
C GLU A 93 22.33 19.70 15.07
N THR A 94 22.48 18.64 14.29
CA THR A 94 21.66 17.42 14.41
C THR A 94 21.67 16.89 15.84
N ILE A 95 20.47 16.60 16.37
CA ILE A 95 20.29 15.95 17.67
C ILE A 95 20.56 14.45 17.46
N ASP A 96 21.77 14.02 17.78
CA ASP A 96 22.25 12.66 17.59
C ASP A 96 22.01 11.79 18.83
N LEU A 97 20.92 11.03 18.81
CA LEU A 97 20.48 10.08 19.84
C LEU A 97 20.59 8.63 19.33
N ARG A 98 21.57 8.33 18.49
CA ARG A 98 21.82 6.96 18.02
C ARG A 98 22.10 5.98 19.15
N ASP A 99 21.61 4.76 18.99
CA ASP A 99 21.81 3.63 19.92
C ASP A 99 21.37 3.94 21.36
N VAL A 100 20.50 4.95 21.54
CA VAL A 100 19.99 5.35 22.85
C VAL A 100 19.07 4.28 23.41
N ILE A 101 19.13 4.07 24.72
CA ILE A 101 18.22 3.18 25.43
C ILE A 101 17.36 3.99 26.38
N VAL A 102 16.05 3.97 26.16
CA VAL A 102 15.05 4.62 27.02
C VAL A 102 14.18 3.53 27.65
N ARG A 103 14.20 3.40 28.99
CA ARG A 103 13.47 2.31 29.67
C ARG A 103 11.94 2.46 29.55
N GLN A 104 11.44 3.69 29.53
CA GLN A 104 10.03 4.04 29.43
C GLN A 104 9.78 4.75 28.10
N ASP A 105 9.18 5.94 28.14
CA ASP A 105 8.69 6.66 26.98
C ASP A 105 9.65 7.78 26.55
N ILE A 106 9.62 8.09 25.25
CA ILE A 106 10.12 9.36 24.72
C ILE A 106 8.90 10.23 24.43
N ASP A 107 8.84 11.38 25.09
CA ASP A 107 7.73 12.33 25.00
C ASP A 107 8.22 13.64 24.35
N LEU A 108 7.80 13.84 23.11
CA LEU A 108 8.04 15.00 22.24
C LEU A 108 6.71 15.71 21.91
N ARG A 109 5.68 15.53 22.75
CA ARG A 109 4.37 16.15 22.49
C ARG A 109 4.49 17.67 22.52
N ASP A 110 3.86 18.35 21.58
CA ASP A 110 3.90 19.82 21.48
C ASP A 110 5.32 20.42 21.36
N ALA A 111 6.34 19.60 21.09
CA ALA A 111 7.71 20.08 20.96
C ALA A 111 7.96 20.70 19.59
N THR A 112 8.95 21.60 19.51
CA THR A 112 9.45 22.16 18.25
C THR A 112 10.89 21.73 18.02
N LEU A 113 11.14 21.10 16.86
CA LEU A 113 12.45 20.63 16.41
C LEU A 113 12.90 21.46 15.20
N GLU A 114 13.87 22.34 15.40
CA GLU A 114 14.49 23.06 14.28
C GLU A 114 15.57 22.21 13.57
N PRO A 115 16.48 21.49 14.27
CA PRO A 115 17.45 20.61 13.64
C PRO A 115 16.91 19.20 13.42
N THR A 116 17.64 18.42 12.60
CA THR A 116 17.36 17.00 12.38
C THR A 116 17.42 16.21 13.68
N LEU A 117 16.42 15.36 13.91
CA LEU A 117 16.40 14.39 15.02
C LEU A 117 16.85 13.03 14.51
N ARG A 118 17.88 12.45 15.13
CA ARG A 118 18.43 11.14 14.76
C ARG A 118 18.30 10.14 15.92
N LEU A 119 17.44 9.15 15.75
CA LEU A 119 17.10 8.07 16.68
C LEU A 119 17.42 6.69 16.09
N ASP A 120 18.46 6.59 15.26
CA ASP A 120 18.79 5.32 14.62
C ASP A 120 19.17 4.27 15.67
N ALA A 121 18.62 3.06 15.53
CA ALA A 121 18.77 1.95 16.45
C ALA A 121 18.39 2.28 17.91
N ALA A 122 17.56 3.32 18.13
CA ALA A 122 17.05 3.63 19.45
C ALA A 122 16.14 2.51 19.96
N SER A 123 16.32 2.14 21.23
CA SER A 123 15.51 1.14 21.94
C SER A 123 14.70 1.82 23.02
N VAL A 124 13.38 1.87 22.83
CA VAL A 124 12.42 2.50 23.74
C VAL A 124 11.55 1.41 24.35
N GLY A 125 11.62 1.22 25.66
CA GLY A 125 10.84 0.20 26.36
C GLY A 125 9.34 0.50 26.36
N GLY A 126 8.96 1.77 26.26
CA GLY A 126 7.59 2.26 26.11
C GLY A 126 7.30 2.80 24.71
N GLY A 127 6.53 3.89 24.65
CA GLY A 127 6.10 4.55 23.42
C GLY A 127 6.96 5.74 22.99
N LEU A 128 6.81 6.11 21.72
CA LEU A 128 7.38 7.31 21.12
C LEU A 128 6.24 8.29 20.80
N PHE A 129 6.06 9.31 21.63
CA PHE A 129 4.95 10.25 21.53
C PHE A 129 5.41 11.56 20.89
N MET A 130 4.99 11.79 19.65
CA MET A 130 5.26 12.97 18.83
C MET A 130 3.94 13.68 18.45
N HIS A 131 2.97 13.69 19.36
CA HIS A 131 1.68 14.32 19.10
C HIS A 131 1.83 15.84 19.01
N ARG A 132 1.34 16.46 17.92
CA ARG A 132 1.53 17.89 17.64
C ARG A 132 3.01 18.33 17.66
N LEU A 133 3.90 17.42 17.27
CA LEU A 133 5.30 17.76 17.02
C LEU A 133 5.39 18.69 15.80
N ASP A 134 6.19 19.75 15.90
CA ASP A 134 6.55 20.61 14.78
C ASP A 134 8.03 20.41 14.48
N ALA A 135 8.38 19.78 13.35
CA ALA A 135 9.76 19.56 12.94
C ALA A 135 10.05 20.22 11.60
N SER A 136 10.95 21.20 11.60
CA SER A 136 11.39 21.89 10.39
C SER A 136 12.43 21.10 9.57
N ALA A 137 12.99 20.05 10.16
CA ALA A 137 14.03 19.22 9.55
C ALA A 137 13.67 17.72 9.61
N ASP A 138 14.54 16.90 9.02
CA ASP A 138 14.34 15.44 8.92
C ASP A 138 14.26 14.75 10.30
N VAL A 139 13.44 13.70 10.38
CA VAL A 139 13.36 12.78 11.51
C VAL A 139 13.83 11.41 11.06
N SER A 140 15.01 11.02 11.50
CA SER A 140 15.65 9.73 11.19
C SER A 140 15.45 8.78 12.37
N CYS A 141 14.75 7.67 12.14
CA CYS A 141 14.54 6.56 13.07
C CYS A 141 14.76 5.16 12.44
N PRO A 142 15.77 4.91 11.58
CA PRO A 142 16.10 3.56 11.12
C PRO A 142 16.31 2.60 12.28
N GLN A 143 15.78 1.37 12.17
CA GLN A 143 15.91 0.30 13.17
C GLN A 143 15.40 0.68 14.56
N VAL A 144 14.55 1.71 14.69
CA VAL A 144 13.94 2.06 15.98
C VAL A 144 13.10 0.90 16.50
N GLN A 145 13.22 0.62 17.79
CA GLN A 145 12.48 -0.42 18.48
C GLN A 145 11.66 0.23 19.60
N THR A 146 10.34 0.03 19.59
CA THR A 146 9.46 0.51 20.66
C THR A 146 8.67 -0.65 21.26
N GLY A 147 8.66 -0.74 22.59
CA GLY A 147 7.78 -1.67 23.32
C GLY A 147 6.32 -1.22 23.35
N GLY A 148 6.05 0.03 22.99
CA GLY A 148 4.72 0.62 22.85
C GLY A 148 4.49 1.27 21.48
N ASP A 149 3.56 2.22 21.44
CA ASP A 149 3.09 2.87 20.21
C ASP A 149 4.01 4.02 19.78
N TRP A 150 4.14 4.21 18.47
CA TRP A 150 4.70 5.41 17.85
C TRP A 150 3.57 6.30 17.35
N VAL A 151 3.38 7.45 18.00
CA VAL A 151 2.26 8.36 17.77
C VAL A 151 2.74 9.67 17.17
N LEU A 152 2.34 9.97 15.95
CA LEU A 152 2.61 11.19 15.17
C LEU A 152 1.32 11.99 14.90
N SER A 153 0.32 11.84 15.78
CA SER A 153 -0.99 12.44 15.52
C SER A 153 -0.90 13.97 15.53
N GLU A 154 -1.47 14.62 14.52
CA GLU A 154 -1.41 16.08 14.33
C GLU A 154 0.01 16.66 14.27
N ALA A 155 1.03 15.84 13.99
CA ALA A 155 2.40 16.30 13.80
C ALA A 155 2.57 16.97 12.43
N THR A 156 3.43 17.99 12.37
CA THR A 156 3.88 18.65 11.15
C THR A 156 5.37 18.38 10.97
N LEU A 157 5.75 17.76 9.85
CA LEU A 157 7.14 17.48 9.49
C LEU A 157 7.42 18.10 8.12
N ASP A 158 8.24 19.15 8.07
CA ASP A 158 8.68 19.74 6.80
C ASP A 158 9.72 18.83 6.10
N GLY A 159 10.47 18.08 6.91
CA GLY A 159 11.50 17.15 6.47
C GLY A 159 10.99 15.74 6.16
N ARG A 160 11.94 14.85 5.87
CA ARG A 160 11.71 13.42 5.63
C ARG A 160 11.50 12.67 6.95
N LEU A 161 10.66 11.64 6.93
CA LEU A 161 10.52 10.67 8.01
C LEU A 161 11.07 9.31 7.56
N ASP A 162 12.19 8.87 8.15
CA ASP A 162 12.80 7.58 7.84
C ASP A 162 12.70 6.61 9.01
N GLY A 163 11.89 5.56 8.86
CA GLY A 163 11.72 4.46 9.81
C GLY A 163 12.18 3.11 9.24
N VAL A 164 13.21 3.05 8.40
CA VAL A 164 13.64 1.79 7.77
C VAL A 164 13.98 0.71 8.83
N GLY A 165 13.22 -0.37 8.77
CA GLY A 165 13.28 -1.54 9.65
C GLY A 165 12.89 -1.26 11.09
N LEU A 166 11.96 -0.32 11.28
CA LEU A 166 11.26 -0.11 12.54
C LEU A 166 10.65 -1.42 13.07
N ASN A 167 10.64 -1.57 14.38
CA ASN A 167 9.91 -2.60 15.11
C ASN A 167 9.09 -1.91 16.20
N VAL A 168 7.79 -1.77 15.97
CA VAL A 168 6.90 -1.02 16.87
C VAL A 168 5.60 -1.79 17.10
N SER A 169 4.92 -1.51 18.21
CA SER A 169 3.60 -2.10 18.46
C SER A 169 2.56 -1.55 17.48
N SER A 170 2.38 -0.23 17.47
CA SER A 170 1.49 0.46 16.54
C SER A 170 2.15 1.73 16.01
N LEU A 171 1.78 2.15 14.81
CA LEU A 171 2.17 3.43 14.22
C LEU A 171 0.90 4.26 13.92
N VAL A 172 0.73 5.39 14.59
CA VAL A 172 -0.48 6.21 14.47
C VAL A 172 -0.12 7.65 14.10
N ALA A 173 -0.29 7.99 12.82
CA ALA A 173 -0.06 9.32 12.26
C ALA A 173 -1.38 9.97 11.78
N ARG A 174 -2.39 9.97 12.66
CA ARG A 174 -3.69 10.56 12.33
C ARG A 174 -3.57 12.08 12.19
N ARG A 175 -4.09 12.65 11.11
CA ARG A 175 -4.01 14.10 10.84
C ARG A 175 -2.58 14.66 10.80
N ALA A 176 -1.59 13.81 10.56
CA ALA A 176 -0.23 14.26 10.36
C ALA A 176 -0.10 14.99 9.02
N HIS A 177 0.83 15.94 8.96
CA HIS A 177 1.23 16.59 7.73
C HIS A 177 2.74 16.40 7.55
N VAL A 178 3.14 15.76 6.44
CA VAL A 178 4.55 15.53 6.14
C VAL A 178 4.82 15.97 4.71
N GLU A 179 5.59 17.05 4.55
CA GLU A 179 5.98 17.57 3.24
C GLU A 179 7.04 16.67 2.57
N GLY A 180 7.94 16.10 3.38
CA GLY A 180 8.99 15.19 2.91
C GLY A 180 8.52 13.77 2.60
N ASP A 181 9.46 12.94 2.14
CA ASP A 181 9.21 11.51 1.93
C ASP A 181 9.06 10.77 3.26
N VAL A 182 8.16 9.77 3.28
CA VAL A 182 7.99 8.83 4.39
C VAL A 182 8.47 7.44 3.96
N SER A 183 9.44 6.89 4.69
CA SER A 183 10.03 5.58 4.40
C SER A 183 9.87 4.63 5.57
N LEU A 184 8.96 3.66 5.45
CA LEU A 184 8.67 2.63 6.45
C LEU A 184 8.95 1.25 5.86
N ARG A 185 10.19 1.05 5.39
CA ARG A 185 10.58 -0.17 4.66
C ARG A 185 11.16 -1.22 5.57
N LYS A 186 10.97 -2.51 5.25
CA LYS A 186 11.54 -3.66 5.98
C LYS A 186 11.17 -3.69 7.48
N GLY A 187 10.06 -3.03 7.84
CA GLY A 187 9.62 -2.90 9.23
C GLY A 187 8.74 -4.06 9.68
N THR A 188 8.50 -4.13 10.98
CA THR A 188 7.46 -4.95 11.59
C THR A 188 6.61 -4.07 12.49
N VAL A 189 5.30 -4.12 12.28
CA VAL A 189 4.29 -3.48 13.14
C VAL A 189 3.39 -4.58 13.66
N ASP A 190 3.36 -4.77 14.97
CA ASP A 190 2.68 -5.92 15.57
C ASP A 190 1.16 -5.80 15.54
N ASP A 191 0.62 -4.60 15.72
CA ASP A 191 -0.81 -4.32 15.74
C ASP A 191 -1.24 -3.51 14.52
N GLN A 192 -1.21 -2.19 14.55
CA GLN A 192 -1.83 -1.38 13.49
C GLN A 192 -0.98 -0.24 12.97
N VAL A 193 -1.19 0.10 11.70
CA VAL A 193 -0.67 1.32 11.07
C VAL A 193 -1.86 2.17 10.67
N GLY A 194 -2.00 3.35 11.27
CA GLY A 194 -3.09 4.28 10.98
C GLY A 194 -2.57 5.64 10.55
N LEU A 195 -2.75 5.97 9.28
CA LEU A 195 -2.37 7.26 8.67
C LEU A 195 -3.60 8.11 8.33
N SER A 196 -4.76 7.82 8.93
CA SER A 196 -6.03 8.42 8.54
C SER A 196 -6.05 9.95 8.63
N GLN A 197 -6.69 10.62 7.67
CA GLN A 197 -6.84 12.08 7.65
C GLN A 197 -5.53 12.86 7.57
N ALA A 198 -4.44 12.22 7.16
CA ALA A 198 -3.14 12.86 7.00
C ALA A 198 -3.00 13.51 5.61
N ASN A 199 -1.96 14.31 5.45
CA ASN A 199 -1.51 14.84 4.16
C ASN A 199 -0.01 14.55 4.01
N PHE A 200 0.35 13.88 2.92
CA PHE A 200 1.73 13.57 2.57
C PHE A 200 2.10 14.24 1.25
N GLY A 201 2.94 15.27 1.32
CA GLY A 201 3.50 15.98 0.15
C GLY A 201 4.51 15.13 -0.63
N GLY A 202 5.25 14.28 0.09
CA GLY A 202 6.26 13.39 -0.47
C GLY A 202 5.78 11.97 -0.78
N THR A 203 6.71 11.11 -1.22
CA THR A 203 6.41 9.70 -1.48
C THR A 203 6.29 8.93 -0.17
N VAL A 204 5.24 8.11 -0.03
CA VAL A 204 5.04 7.22 1.12
C VAL A 204 5.37 5.78 0.72
N ARG A 205 6.37 5.17 1.36
CA ARG A 205 6.88 3.83 1.05
C ARG A 205 6.78 2.89 2.25
N LEU A 206 5.75 2.06 2.29
CA LEU A 206 5.64 0.90 3.16
C LEU A 206 6.02 -0.34 2.35
N THR A 207 7.30 -0.67 2.23
CA THR A 207 7.71 -1.82 1.38
C THR A 207 8.40 -2.89 2.19
N HIS A 208 8.14 -4.16 1.89
CA HIS A 208 8.70 -5.30 2.64
C HIS A 208 8.39 -5.25 4.15
N THR A 209 7.26 -4.63 4.51
CA THR A 209 6.86 -4.43 5.90
C THR A 209 5.74 -5.40 6.27
N ARG A 210 5.82 -5.98 7.46
CA ARG A 210 4.78 -6.85 8.02
C ARG A 210 3.90 -6.03 8.96
N VAL A 211 2.59 -6.10 8.78
CA VAL A 211 1.59 -5.50 9.68
C VAL A 211 0.73 -6.63 10.25
N GLY A 212 0.75 -6.81 11.57
CA GLY A 212 0.06 -7.91 12.25
C GLY A 212 -1.47 -7.71 12.38
N GLY A 213 -1.94 -6.47 12.23
CA GLY A 213 -3.36 -6.10 12.26
C GLY A 213 -3.75 -5.20 11.09
N ARG A 214 -4.46 -4.11 11.38
CA ARG A 214 -5.08 -3.23 10.36
C ARG A 214 -4.08 -2.21 9.80
N LEU A 215 -4.16 -2.00 8.48
CA LEU A 215 -3.49 -0.92 7.76
C LEU A 215 -4.54 0.09 7.28
N ASP A 216 -4.67 1.21 7.98
CA ASP A 216 -5.60 2.29 7.64
C ASP A 216 -4.86 3.46 6.97
N LEU A 217 -5.10 3.59 5.68
CA LEU A 217 -4.59 4.62 4.76
C LEU A 217 -5.75 5.49 4.24
N GLY A 218 -6.94 5.38 4.82
CA GLY A 218 -8.16 6.02 4.35
C GLY A 218 -8.27 7.49 4.74
N ALA A 219 -9.09 8.24 3.99
CA ALA A 219 -9.34 9.66 4.15
C ALA A 219 -8.05 10.51 4.12
N THR A 220 -7.03 10.06 3.40
CA THR A 220 -5.68 10.67 3.37
C THR A 220 -5.34 11.13 1.97
N VAL A 221 -4.66 12.27 1.89
CA VAL A 221 -4.17 12.84 0.63
C VAL A 221 -2.68 12.52 0.49
N TYR A 222 -2.33 11.87 -0.62
CA TYR A 222 -0.97 11.56 -1.01
C TYR A 222 -0.66 12.32 -2.31
N ASP A 223 0.05 13.45 -2.19
CA ASP A 223 0.49 14.23 -3.36
C ASP A 223 1.60 13.49 -4.12
N GLY A 224 2.38 12.69 -3.40
CA GLY A 224 3.36 11.76 -3.96
C GLY A 224 2.79 10.34 -4.16
N ARG A 225 3.65 9.47 -4.70
CA ARG A 225 3.34 8.05 -4.88
C ARG A 225 3.11 7.34 -3.54
N LEU A 226 2.12 6.46 -3.50
CA LEU A 226 1.90 5.53 -2.39
C LEU A 226 2.35 4.12 -2.79
N SER A 227 3.29 3.54 -2.04
CA SER A 227 3.77 2.19 -2.27
C SER A 227 3.63 1.31 -1.04
N VAL A 228 2.85 0.23 -1.17
CA VAL A 228 2.61 -0.81 -0.15
C VAL A 228 3.11 -2.18 -0.67
N SER A 229 4.19 -2.17 -1.47
CA SER A 229 4.64 -3.36 -2.20
C SER A 229 5.40 -4.36 -1.33
N HIS A 230 5.25 -5.64 -1.64
CA HIS A 230 5.84 -6.75 -0.88
C HIS A 230 5.46 -6.76 0.61
N CYS A 231 4.35 -6.14 0.97
CA CYS A 231 3.84 -6.14 2.33
C CYS A 231 2.97 -7.37 2.61
N THR A 232 2.90 -7.76 3.87
CA THR A 232 1.93 -8.74 4.36
C THR A 232 1.15 -8.09 5.49
N VAL A 233 -0.16 -7.98 5.29
CA VAL A 233 -1.11 -7.44 6.26
C VAL A 233 -1.99 -8.58 6.74
N ASP A 234 -1.89 -8.89 8.03
CA ASP A 234 -2.62 -9.99 8.64
C ASP A 234 -4.10 -9.61 8.94
N GLY A 235 -4.42 -8.31 9.01
CA GLY A 235 -5.78 -7.77 9.10
C GLY A 235 -6.27 -7.07 7.84
N ASP A 236 -7.15 -6.08 8.01
CA ASP A 236 -7.78 -5.33 6.92
C ASP A 236 -6.89 -4.19 6.40
N VAL A 237 -7.03 -3.87 5.11
CA VAL A 237 -6.43 -2.70 4.46
C VAL A 237 -7.54 -1.75 4.03
N SER A 238 -7.45 -0.49 4.44
CA SER A 238 -8.43 0.54 4.14
C SER A 238 -7.75 1.70 3.42
N LEU A 239 -8.18 1.99 2.20
CA LEU A 239 -7.88 3.15 1.36
C LEU A 239 -9.15 3.97 1.07
N GLN A 240 -10.20 3.74 1.86
CA GLN A 240 -11.48 4.41 1.70
C GLN A 240 -11.32 5.93 1.72
N ASP A 241 -11.94 6.65 0.79
CA ASP A 241 -11.90 8.11 0.68
C ASP A 241 -10.48 8.72 0.56
N ALA A 242 -9.48 7.93 0.15
CA ALA A 242 -8.12 8.44 -0.05
C ALA A 242 -7.93 9.03 -1.46
N THR A 243 -6.96 9.94 -1.60
CA THR A 243 -6.55 10.51 -2.89
C THR A 243 -5.06 10.28 -3.08
N VAL A 244 -4.65 9.73 -4.23
CA VAL A 244 -3.24 9.47 -4.58
C VAL A 244 -2.92 10.10 -5.93
N GLU A 245 -2.04 11.11 -5.96
CA GLU A 245 -1.81 11.94 -7.14
C GLU A 245 -0.70 11.40 -8.09
N ASP A 246 0.22 10.54 -7.61
CA ASP A 246 1.35 10.00 -8.42
C ASP A 246 1.45 8.46 -8.39
N GLY A 247 0.28 7.82 -8.38
CA GLY A 247 0.10 6.39 -8.57
C GLY A 247 0.17 5.55 -7.29
N LEU A 248 -0.52 4.40 -7.34
CA LEU A 248 -0.64 3.45 -6.25
C LEU A 248 0.05 2.14 -6.60
N VAL A 249 1.02 1.72 -5.79
CA VAL A 249 1.78 0.48 -6.01
C VAL A 249 1.50 -0.52 -4.90
N LEU A 250 0.78 -1.59 -5.24
CA LEU A 250 0.39 -2.73 -4.41
C LEU A 250 1.07 -4.03 -4.84
N GLU A 251 2.07 -3.98 -5.74
CA GLU A 251 2.75 -5.17 -6.27
C GLU A 251 3.19 -6.14 -5.16
N HIS A 252 2.85 -7.42 -5.31
CA HIS A 252 3.13 -8.47 -4.32
C HIS A 252 2.59 -8.22 -2.91
N LEU A 253 1.56 -7.38 -2.76
CA LEU A 253 0.84 -7.23 -1.50
C LEU A 253 0.08 -8.52 -1.16
N ARG A 254 0.11 -8.91 0.11
CA ARG A 254 -0.74 -9.98 0.66
C ARG A 254 -1.62 -9.42 1.75
N VAL A 255 -2.94 -9.56 1.60
CA VAL A 255 -3.93 -9.12 2.57
C VAL A 255 -4.76 -10.33 3.00
N LYS A 256 -4.78 -10.62 4.31
CA LYS A 256 -5.60 -11.70 4.86
C LYS A 256 -7.03 -11.26 5.18
N GLY A 257 -7.21 -10.00 5.57
CA GLY A 257 -8.51 -9.38 5.82
C GLY A 257 -9.13 -8.79 4.57
N GLU A 258 -10.04 -7.84 4.77
CA GLU A 258 -10.71 -7.09 3.70
C GLU A 258 -9.78 -6.03 3.10
N PHE A 259 -9.97 -5.72 1.82
CA PHE A 259 -9.34 -4.61 1.12
C PHE A 259 -10.43 -3.62 0.68
N ASP A 260 -10.57 -2.53 1.43
CA ASP A 260 -11.57 -1.49 1.19
C ASP A 260 -10.90 -0.29 0.50
N ALA A 261 -11.21 -0.10 -0.79
CA ALA A 261 -10.78 1.03 -1.61
C ALA A 261 -11.98 1.79 -2.19
N ARG A 262 -13.08 1.88 -1.40
CA ARG A 262 -14.26 2.63 -1.81
C ARG A 262 -13.99 4.12 -1.87
N HIS A 263 -14.51 4.79 -2.90
CA HIS A 263 -14.28 6.21 -3.14
C HIS A 263 -12.79 6.60 -3.20
N LEU A 264 -11.92 5.67 -3.59
CA LEU A 264 -10.51 5.95 -3.80
C LEU A 264 -10.33 6.71 -5.11
N ASP A 265 -9.58 7.80 -5.07
CA ASP A 265 -9.18 8.57 -6.26
C ASP A 265 -7.69 8.37 -6.53
N VAL A 266 -7.32 7.83 -7.69
CA VAL A 266 -5.92 7.63 -8.09
C VAL A 266 -5.62 8.29 -9.42
N VAL A 267 -4.61 9.15 -9.41
CA VAL A 267 -3.92 9.67 -10.61
C VAL A 267 -2.60 8.90 -10.75
N GLY A 268 -2.18 8.57 -11.96
CA GLY A 268 -0.88 7.90 -12.19
C GLY A 268 -0.93 6.37 -12.25
N GLY A 269 -2.12 5.78 -12.17
CA GLY A 269 -2.37 4.35 -12.31
C GLY A 269 -2.23 3.53 -11.03
N VAL A 270 -2.67 2.27 -11.10
CA VAL A 270 -2.67 1.32 -9.99
C VAL A 270 -1.93 0.05 -10.43
N ASP A 271 -0.88 -0.33 -9.70
CA ASP A 271 -0.13 -1.56 -9.94
C ASP A 271 -0.35 -2.55 -8.79
N ALA A 272 -1.26 -3.49 -8.97
CA ALA A 272 -1.56 -4.58 -8.04
C ALA A 272 -1.11 -5.95 -8.58
N ARG A 273 -0.07 -5.97 -9.43
CA ARG A 273 0.42 -7.22 -10.04
C ARG A 273 0.86 -8.22 -8.99
N SER A 274 0.51 -9.49 -9.21
CA SER A 274 0.90 -10.62 -8.36
C SER A 274 0.55 -10.45 -6.87
N SER A 275 -0.52 -9.69 -6.59
CA SER A 275 -1.04 -9.51 -5.23
C SER A 275 -2.00 -10.64 -4.85
N GLN A 276 -2.18 -10.87 -3.56
CA GLN A 276 -3.09 -11.87 -3.02
C GLN A 276 -4.03 -11.24 -2.01
N PHE A 277 -5.33 -11.45 -2.21
CA PHE A 277 -6.39 -10.99 -1.33
C PHE A 277 -7.20 -12.20 -0.88
N ASP A 278 -7.11 -12.52 0.42
CA ASP A 278 -7.84 -13.65 1.00
C ASP A 278 -9.27 -13.23 1.42
N GLY A 279 -9.48 -11.95 1.75
CA GLY A 279 -10.77 -11.35 2.05
C GLY A 279 -11.35 -10.52 0.89
N GLU A 280 -12.53 -9.93 1.13
CA GLU A 280 -13.29 -9.16 0.14
C GLU A 280 -12.49 -7.97 -0.38
N VAL A 281 -12.60 -7.67 -1.67
CA VAL A 281 -11.96 -6.53 -2.32
C VAL A 281 -13.02 -5.59 -2.88
N ASP A 282 -13.11 -4.39 -2.31
CA ASP A 282 -14.11 -3.39 -2.69
C ASP A 282 -13.46 -2.16 -3.32
N PHE A 283 -13.68 -1.97 -4.62
CA PHE A 283 -13.32 -0.80 -5.42
C PHE A 283 -14.57 -0.02 -5.86
N THR A 284 -15.67 -0.09 -5.09
CA THR A 284 -16.90 0.63 -5.41
C THR A 284 -16.64 2.13 -5.44
N GLU A 285 -17.08 2.79 -6.51
CA GLU A 285 -16.84 4.22 -6.75
C GLU A 285 -15.36 4.61 -6.81
N LEU A 286 -14.46 3.68 -7.16
CA LEU A 286 -13.06 3.98 -7.50
C LEU A 286 -13.01 4.90 -8.72
N THR A 287 -12.24 5.98 -8.64
CA THR A 287 -11.87 6.80 -9.80
C THR A 287 -10.39 6.61 -10.07
N THR A 288 -10.04 6.21 -11.29
CA THR A 288 -8.65 6.27 -11.75
C THR A 288 -8.53 7.14 -12.98
N THR A 289 -7.55 8.03 -12.97
CA THR A 289 -7.20 8.84 -14.14
C THR A 289 -5.72 8.66 -14.45
N ALA A 290 -5.37 8.78 -15.73
CA ALA A 290 -3.99 8.80 -16.19
C ALA A 290 -3.13 7.60 -15.71
N GLY A 291 -2.94 6.61 -16.57
CA GLY A 291 -2.09 5.44 -16.27
C GLY A 291 -2.90 4.16 -16.08
N PRO A 292 -2.31 2.98 -16.32
CA PRO A 292 -3.06 1.73 -16.34
C PRO A 292 -3.47 1.26 -14.93
N VAL A 293 -4.53 0.47 -14.86
CA VAL A 293 -4.86 -0.35 -13.68
C VAL A 293 -4.46 -1.79 -14.01
N ASP A 294 -3.48 -2.31 -13.30
CA ASP A 294 -2.88 -3.63 -13.56
C ASP A 294 -2.99 -4.55 -12.33
N CYS A 295 -3.90 -5.50 -12.41
CA CYS A 295 -4.12 -6.59 -11.45
C CYS A 295 -3.68 -7.94 -12.05
N SER A 296 -2.73 -7.95 -12.99
CA SER A 296 -2.30 -9.18 -13.65
C SER A 296 -1.63 -10.13 -12.64
N TYR A 297 -1.91 -11.42 -12.78
CA TYR A 297 -1.47 -12.48 -11.86
C TYR A 297 -1.96 -12.33 -10.41
N ALA A 298 -2.90 -11.41 -10.14
CA ALA A 298 -3.49 -11.28 -8.81
C ALA A 298 -4.39 -12.48 -8.50
N ARG A 299 -4.52 -12.78 -7.21
CA ARG A 299 -5.38 -13.85 -6.69
C ARG A 299 -6.39 -13.27 -5.72
N PHE A 300 -7.65 -13.60 -5.93
CA PHE A 300 -8.79 -13.16 -5.14
C PHE A 300 -9.54 -14.40 -4.64
N ASP A 301 -9.50 -14.64 -3.33
CA ASP A 301 -10.16 -15.81 -2.73
C ASP A 301 -11.59 -15.50 -2.23
N ALA A 302 -12.01 -14.23 -2.34
CA ALA A 302 -13.30 -13.70 -1.92
C ALA A 302 -13.87 -12.69 -2.95
N PRO A 303 -15.11 -12.17 -2.77
CA PRO A 303 -15.76 -11.30 -3.75
C PRO A 303 -14.94 -10.06 -4.11
N VAL A 304 -15.11 -9.61 -5.36
CA VAL A 304 -14.49 -8.39 -5.89
C VAL A 304 -15.58 -7.48 -6.44
N TYR A 305 -15.70 -6.27 -5.89
CA TYR A 305 -16.67 -5.27 -6.31
C TYR A 305 -15.97 -4.10 -7.00
N ILE A 306 -16.33 -3.78 -8.24
CA ILE A 306 -15.84 -2.63 -9.01
C ILE A 306 -17.04 -1.81 -9.50
N ASP A 307 -18.05 -1.71 -8.64
CA ASP A 307 -19.34 -1.13 -8.96
C ASP A 307 -19.24 0.41 -8.99
N SER A 308 -19.86 1.04 -9.99
CA SER A 308 -19.87 2.50 -10.18
C SER A 308 -18.48 3.14 -10.29
N ALA A 309 -17.44 2.34 -10.54
CA ALA A 309 -16.08 2.83 -10.73
C ALA A 309 -15.92 3.52 -12.11
N THR A 310 -15.06 4.54 -12.15
CA THR A 310 -14.66 5.26 -13.36
C THR A 310 -13.18 5.05 -13.61
N VAL A 311 -12.87 4.25 -14.63
CA VAL A 311 -11.49 3.94 -15.04
C VAL A 311 -11.18 4.73 -16.32
N ASP A 312 -10.75 5.98 -16.16
CA ASP A 312 -10.29 6.84 -17.25
C ASP A 312 -8.82 6.57 -17.60
N SER A 313 -8.58 5.31 -17.95
CA SER A 313 -7.25 4.76 -18.21
C SER A 313 -7.26 3.98 -19.51
N THR A 314 -6.10 3.87 -20.14
CA THR A 314 -5.96 3.15 -21.43
C THR A 314 -6.22 1.65 -21.30
N ARG A 315 -6.02 1.08 -20.11
CA ARG A 315 -6.17 -0.35 -19.84
C ARG A 315 -6.52 -0.65 -18.38
N LEU A 316 -7.46 -1.58 -18.21
CA LEU A 316 -7.72 -2.34 -16.99
C LEU A 316 -7.34 -3.81 -17.25
N SER A 317 -6.35 -4.34 -16.54
CA SER A 317 -5.78 -5.67 -16.80
C SER A 317 -5.96 -6.60 -15.61
N PHE A 318 -6.59 -7.74 -15.84
CA PHE A 318 -6.68 -8.91 -14.95
C PHE A 318 -6.05 -10.14 -15.63
N GLN A 319 -4.99 -9.93 -16.42
CA GLN A 319 -4.39 -11.03 -17.18
C GLN A 319 -3.83 -12.10 -16.24
N ASN A 320 -4.18 -13.36 -16.51
CA ASN A 320 -3.81 -14.50 -15.67
C ASN A 320 -4.22 -14.36 -14.19
N ALA A 321 -5.21 -13.53 -13.88
CA ALA A 321 -5.75 -13.42 -12.53
C ALA A 321 -6.56 -14.66 -12.16
N GLN A 322 -6.63 -14.96 -10.85
CA GLN A 322 -7.37 -16.09 -10.30
C GLN A 322 -8.46 -15.60 -9.36
N PHE A 323 -9.70 -16.01 -9.62
CA PHE A 323 -10.87 -15.71 -8.81
C PHE A 323 -11.40 -17.02 -8.22
N ASP A 324 -10.98 -17.30 -7.00
CA ASP A 324 -11.20 -18.58 -6.30
C ASP A 324 -12.48 -18.60 -5.46
N GLY A 325 -13.07 -17.44 -5.18
CA GLY A 325 -14.33 -17.37 -4.43
C GLY A 325 -15.03 -16.03 -4.56
N GLY A 326 -16.37 -16.06 -4.50
CA GLY A 326 -17.18 -14.85 -4.46
C GLY A 326 -17.46 -14.23 -5.82
N THR A 327 -18.51 -13.41 -5.86
CA THR A 327 -18.92 -12.73 -7.09
C THR A 327 -17.87 -11.70 -7.51
N VAL A 328 -17.58 -11.65 -8.80
CA VAL A 328 -16.81 -10.56 -9.42
C VAL A 328 -17.81 -9.64 -10.12
N SER A 329 -17.99 -8.45 -9.56
CA SER A 329 -19.05 -7.51 -9.96
C SER A 329 -18.50 -6.25 -10.59
N PHE A 330 -19.05 -5.91 -11.75
CA PHE A 330 -18.91 -4.64 -12.45
C PHE A 330 -20.32 -4.13 -12.76
N VAL A 331 -20.89 -3.32 -11.88
CA VAL A 331 -22.22 -2.73 -12.08
C VAL A 331 -22.08 -1.23 -12.29
N ARG A 332 -22.61 -0.69 -13.40
CA ARG A 332 -22.55 0.74 -13.75
C ARG A 332 -21.12 1.30 -13.82
N THR A 333 -20.17 0.46 -14.20
CA THR A 333 -18.76 0.82 -14.35
C THR A 333 -18.52 1.51 -15.70
N ALA A 334 -17.73 2.58 -15.70
CA ALA A 334 -17.31 3.28 -16.92
C ALA A 334 -15.81 3.13 -17.14
N ILE A 335 -15.41 2.56 -18.28
CA ILE A 335 -14.01 2.27 -18.60
C ILE A 335 -13.68 2.89 -19.96
N SER A 336 -12.82 3.91 -19.99
CA SER A 336 -12.45 4.58 -21.25
C SER A 336 -11.64 3.68 -22.17
N GLY A 337 -10.81 2.80 -21.59
CA GLY A 337 -9.86 1.95 -22.30
C GLY A 337 -10.29 0.51 -22.52
N THR A 338 -9.30 -0.37 -22.70
CA THR A 338 -9.51 -1.81 -22.91
C THR A 338 -9.51 -2.56 -21.58
N VAL A 339 -10.44 -3.50 -21.41
CA VAL A 339 -10.46 -4.43 -20.28
C VAL A 339 -9.94 -5.79 -20.75
N SER A 340 -8.99 -6.37 -20.03
CA SER A 340 -8.42 -7.67 -20.37
C SER A 340 -8.49 -8.65 -19.21
N PHE A 341 -9.13 -9.79 -19.43
CA PHE A 341 -9.14 -10.95 -18.55
C PHE A 341 -8.40 -12.13 -19.18
N SER A 342 -7.52 -11.89 -20.15
CA SER A 342 -6.87 -12.98 -20.90
C SER A 342 -6.12 -13.94 -19.98
N GLY A 343 -6.39 -15.24 -20.10
CA GLY A 343 -5.82 -16.29 -19.27
C GLY A 343 -6.34 -16.34 -17.84
N ALA A 344 -7.32 -15.49 -17.47
CA ALA A 344 -7.90 -15.48 -16.14
C ALA A 344 -8.69 -16.77 -15.87
N ARG A 345 -8.85 -17.08 -14.59
CA ARG A 345 -9.57 -18.27 -14.14
C ARG A 345 -10.58 -17.88 -13.08
N PHE A 346 -11.84 -18.21 -13.34
CA PHE A 346 -12.95 -18.07 -12.40
C PHE A 346 -13.37 -19.47 -12.00
N THR A 347 -13.35 -19.75 -10.71
CA THR A 347 -13.84 -21.01 -10.15
C THR A 347 -15.37 -21.09 -10.22
N PRO A 348 -15.98 -22.27 -10.00
CA PRO A 348 -17.45 -22.39 -9.96
C PRO A 348 -18.15 -21.54 -8.90
N SER A 349 -17.41 -21.13 -7.86
CA SER A 349 -17.86 -20.20 -6.82
C SER A 349 -17.70 -18.72 -7.16
N ALA A 350 -17.18 -18.39 -8.35
CA ALA A 350 -16.89 -17.03 -8.77
C ALA A 350 -17.71 -16.61 -10.00
N PRO A 351 -19.01 -16.27 -9.84
CA PRO A 351 -19.81 -15.74 -10.93
C PRO A 351 -19.29 -14.37 -11.36
N PHE A 352 -19.31 -14.11 -12.67
CA PHE A 352 -18.79 -12.89 -13.27
C PHE A 352 -19.92 -12.04 -13.82
N ARG A 353 -20.09 -10.83 -13.29
CA ARG A 353 -21.22 -9.95 -13.59
C ARG A 353 -20.76 -8.63 -14.18
N LEU A 354 -21.20 -8.36 -15.41
CA LEU A 354 -21.10 -7.03 -16.04
C LEU A 354 -22.51 -6.51 -16.28
N VAL A 355 -22.90 -5.47 -15.56
CA VAL A 355 -24.25 -4.91 -15.63
C VAL A 355 -24.14 -3.42 -15.90
N GLU A 356 -24.85 -2.92 -16.90
CA GLU A 356 -24.89 -1.50 -17.26
C GLU A 356 -23.49 -0.86 -17.41
N THR A 357 -22.53 -1.64 -17.92
CA THR A 357 -21.11 -1.25 -18.01
C THR A 357 -20.78 -0.71 -19.39
N THR A 358 -20.04 0.40 -19.45
CA THR A 358 -19.55 0.97 -20.71
C THR A 358 -18.03 0.80 -20.83
N VAL A 359 -17.59 0.28 -21.98
CA VAL A 359 -16.18 0.11 -22.33
C VAL A 359 -15.88 0.84 -23.64
N GLY A 360 -15.10 1.92 -23.55
CA GLY A 360 -14.64 2.72 -24.69
C GLY A 360 -13.65 1.98 -25.59
N GLY A 361 -12.90 1.03 -25.04
CA GLY A 361 -12.00 0.15 -25.77
C GLY A 361 -12.63 -1.22 -26.07
N SER A 362 -11.80 -2.26 -26.01
CA SER A 362 -12.22 -3.65 -26.22
C SER A 362 -12.36 -4.42 -24.90
N VAL A 363 -13.15 -5.49 -24.91
CA VAL A 363 -13.18 -6.50 -23.83
C VAL A 363 -12.48 -7.75 -24.35
N VAL A 364 -11.39 -8.16 -23.70
CA VAL A 364 -10.54 -9.25 -24.16
C VAL A 364 -10.44 -10.34 -23.10
N CYS A 365 -11.07 -11.49 -23.36
CA CYS A 365 -11.15 -12.64 -22.49
C CYS A 365 -10.49 -13.88 -23.09
N LYS A 366 -9.40 -13.76 -23.86
CA LYS A 366 -8.75 -14.92 -24.52
C LYS A 366 -8.31 -15.99 -23.54
N HIS A 367 -8.53 -17.27 -23.85
CA HIS A 367 -8.08 -18.38 -23.02
C HIS A 367 -8.59 -18.31 -21.56
N THR A 368 -9.77 -17.72 -21.35
CA THR A 368 -10.35 -17.57 -20.01
C THR A 368 -11.22 -18.78 -19.68
N SER A 369 -11.14 -19.26 -18.43
CA SER A 369 -12.03 -20.30 -17.93
C SER A 369 -13.03 -19.70 -16.93
N PHE A 370 -14.31 -19.73 -17.28
CA PHE A 370 -15.42 -19.36 -16.42
C PHE A 370 -16.12 -20.63 -15.91
N GLY A 371 -15.73 -21.07 -14.70
CA GLY A 371 -16.32 -22.23 -14.04
C GLY A 371 -17.73 -22.01 -13.48
N SER A 372 -18.23 -20.77 -13.56
CA SER A 372 -19.54 -20.33 -13.07
C SER A 372 -20.30 -19.57 -14.15
N GLU A 373 -21.40 -18.92 -13.76
CA GLU A 373 -22.21 -18.06 -14.61
C GLU A 373 -21.46 -16.77 -15.01
N VAL A 374 -21.53 -16.46 -16.30
CA VAL A 374 -21.16 -15.16 -16.89
C VAL A 374 -22.44 -14.42 -17.20
N TYR A 375 -22.71 -13.34 -16.47
CA TYR A 375 -23.93 -12.54 -16.59
C TYR A 375 -23.62 -11.13 -17.08
N TRP A 376 -23.82 -10.90 -18.37
CA TRP A 376 -23.60 -9.63 -19.04
C TRP A 376 -24.95 -9.05 -19.46
N THR A 377 -25.32 -7.86 -18.99
CA THR A 377 -26.61 -7.23 -19.33
C THR A 377 -26.48 -5.72 -19.40
N GLY A 378 -26.98 -5.12 -20.48
CA GLY A 378 -26.89 -3.69 -20.71
C GLY A 378 -25.45 -3.21 -20.87
N VAL A 379 -24.55 -4.07 -21.37
CA VAL A 379 -23.13 -3.74 -21.56
C VAL A 379 -22.95 -3.08 -22.92
N GLN A 380 -22.16 -2.01 -22.98
CA GLN A 380 -21.84 -1.30 -24.22
C GLN A 380 -20.33 -1.32 -24.45
N VAL A 381 -19.91 -1.82 -25.61
CA VAL A 381 -18.50 -1.95 -25.99
C VAL A 381 -18.26 -1.26 -27.33
N HIS A 382 -17.46 -0.19 -27.33
CA HIS A 382 -17.15 0.56 -28.54
C HIS A 382 -16.08 -0.11 -29.42
N GLY A 383 -15.22 -0.94 -28.82
CA GLY A 383 -14.22 -1.74 -29.52
C GLY A 383 -14.74 -3.15 -29.84
N ASN A 384 -13.85 -4.13 -29.73
CA ASN A 384 -14.17 -5.53 -29.98
C ASN A 384 -14.47 -6.28 -28.68
N VAL A 385 -15.24 -7.35 -28.77
CA VAL A 385 -15.35 -8.36 -27.71
C VAL A 385 -14.69 -9.64 -28.21
N ASP A 386 -13.68 -10.10 -27.49
CA ASP A 386 -12.90 -11.30 -27.85
C ASP A 386 -12.99 -12.32 -26.71
N VAL A 387 -13.82 -13.35 -26.92
CA VAL A 387 -14.07 -14.46 -26.00
C VAL A 387 -13.47 -15.74 -26.56
N SER A 388 -12.45 -15.64 -27.44
CA SER A 388 -11.86 -16.81 -28.10
C SER A 388 -11.15 -17.76 -27.12
N ASP A 389 -11.19 -19.05 -27.46
CA ASP A 389 -10.58 -20.14 -26.69
C ASP A 389 -11.05 -20.19 -25.22
N CYS A 390 -12.29 -19.78 -24.95
CA CYS A 390 -12.87 -19.80 -23.62
C CYS A 390 -13.61 -21.10 -23.30
N THR A 391 -13.67 -21.42 -22.00
CA THR A 391 -14.64 -22.39 -21.47
C THR A 391 -15.58 -21.66 -20.54
N ILE A 392 -16.89 -21.76 -20.77
CA ILE A 392 -17.93 -21.05 -20.02
C ILE A 392 -18.96 -22.07 -19.55
N THR A 393 -19.36 -21.99 -18.28
CA THR A 393 -20.38 -22.90 -17.75
C THR A 393 -21.77 -22.45 -18.19
N ALA A 394 -22.19 -21.25 -17.78
CA ALA A 394 -23.44 -20.63 -18.20
C ALA A 394 -23.17 -19.20 -18.69
N LEU A 395 -23.85 -18.80 -19.76
CA LEU A 395 -23.67 -17.50 -20.41
C LEU A 395 -25.01 -16.81 -20.59
N GLU A 396 -25.16 -15.63 -20.01
CA GLU A 396 -26.18 -14.63 -20.35
C GLU A 396 -25.48 -13.43 -20.96
N PHE A 397 -25.77 -13.14 -22.22
CA PHE A 397 -25.03 -12.19 -23.03
C PHE A 397 -25.99 -11.14 -23.58
N GLY A 398 -26.01 -9.97 -22.95
CA GLY A 398 -26.72 -8.77 -23.41
C GLY A 398 -25.76 -7.61 -23.58
N VAL A 399 -25.17 -7.54 -24.77
CA VAL A 399 -24.11 -6.57 -25.10
C VAL A 399 -24.37 -5.90 -26.45
N GLU A 400 -24.17 -4.59 -26.49
CA GLU A 400 -24.06 -3.81 -27.72
C GLU A 400 -22.59 -3.59 -28.06
N ILE A 401 -22.17 -4.01 -29.26
CA ILE A 401 -20.79 -4.01 -29.73
C ILE A 401 -20.70 -3.22 -31.04
N ASP A 402 -19.96 -2.11 -31.03
CA ASP A 402 -19.69 -1.33 -32.24
C ASP A 402 -18.64 -1.99 -33.14
N GLY A 403 -17.66 -2.68 -32.55
CA GLY A 403 -16.65 -3.46 -33.25
C GLY A 403 -17.08 -4.90 -33.55
N GLY A 404 -16.10 -5.79 -33.62
CA GLY A 404 -16.30 -7.22 -33.89
C GLY A 404 -16.47 -8.07 -32.63
N LEU A 405 -17.04 -9.25 -32.84
CA LEU A 405 -17.22 -10.29 -31.83
C LEU A 405 -16.46 -11.54 -32.25
N ASP A 406 -15.57 -12.06 -31.39
CA ASP A 406 -14.85 -13.32 -31.61
C ASP A 406 -15.19 -14.35 -30.53
N PHE A 407 -15.87 -15.42 -30.92
CA PHE A 407 -16.21 -16.60 -30.13
C PHE A 407 -15.46 -17.85 -30.63
N ALA A 408 -14.40 -17.70 -31.44
CA ALA A 408 -13.70 -18.85 -32.00
C ALA A 408 -13.17 -19.81 -30.90
N TYR A 409 -13.35 -21.11 -31.09
CA TYR A 409 -12.94 -22.17 -30.15
C TYR A 409 -13.54 -22.05 -28.74
N THR A 410 -14.65 -21.31 -28.59
CA THR A 410 -15.34 -21.20 -27.30
C THR A 410 -16.20 -22.43 -27.05
N TYR A 411 -16.21 -22.91 -25.81
CA TYR A 411 -17.06 -23.99 -25.35
C TYR A 411 -17.99 -23.50 -24.24
N VAL A 412 -19.30 -23.65 -24.43
CA VAL A 412 -20.33 -23.39 -23.41
C VAL A 412 -21.01 -24.71 -23.03
N SER A 413 -20.93 -25.11 -21.76
CA SER A 413 -21.36 -26.44 -21.30
C SER A 413 -22.80 -26.53 -20.78
N GLU A 414 -23.38 -25.42 -20.33
CA GLU A 414 -24.77 -25.36 -19.86
C GLU A 414 -25.54 -24.37 -20.73
N THR A 415 -26.10 -23.30 -20.16
CA THR A 415 -26.98 -22.36 -20.87
C THR A 415 -26.18 -21.32 -21.67
N ALA A 416 -26.71 -20.95 -22.83
CA ALA A 416 -26.22 -19.83 -23.62
C ALA A 416 -27.40 -18.96 -24.07
N GLY A 417 -27.55 -17.78 -23.46
CA GLY A 417 -28.54 -16.78 -23.83
C GLY A 417 -27.89 -15.57 -24.47
N PHE A 418 -28.36 -15.19 -25.65
CA PHE A 418 -28.02 -13.93 -26.31
C PHE A 418 -29.29 -13.07 -26.36
N THR A 419 -29.42 -12.19 -25.37
CA THR A 419 -30.60 -11.34 -25.18
C THR A 419 -30.21 -9.90 -25.46
N GLU A 420 -30.94 -9.20 -26.33
CA GLU A 420 -30.66 -7.80 -26.69
C GLU A 420 -29.21 -7.58 -27.18
N THR A 421 -28.60 -8.62 -27.76
CA THR A 421 -27.22 -8.54 -28.28
C THR A 421 -27.19 -7.85 -29.63
N VAL A 422 -26.38 -6.80 -29.78
CA VAL A 422 -26.20 -6.11 -31.06
C VAL A 422 -24.72 -6.13 -31.42
N VAL A 423 -24.37 -6.64 -32.62
CA VAL A 423 -22.99 -6.62 -33.12
C VAL A 423 -22.96 -5.91 -34.46
N ARG A 424 -22.28 -4.76 -34.51
CA ARG A 424 -22.17 -3.95 -35.74
C ARG A 424 -21.04 -4.43 -36.65
N GLY A 425 -19.93 -4.91 -36.08
CA GLY A 425 -18.81 -5.45 -36.81
C GLY A 425 -18.94 -6.93 -37.16
N ALA A 426 -17.83 -7.54 -37.57
CA ALA A 426 -17.80 -8.95 -37.94
C ALA A 426 -17.95 -9.85 -36.69
N ALA A 427 -18.75 -10.91 -36.81
CA ALA A 427 -18.94 -11.90 -35.76
C ALA A 427 -18.36 -13.25 -36.19
N ARG A 428 -17.51 -13.85 -35.35
CA ARG A 428 -16.81 -15.10 -35.64
C ARG A 428 -17.16 -16.17 -34.61
N PHE A 429 -17.59 -17.34 -35.09
CA PHE A 429 -17.96 -18.50 -34.27
C PHE A 429 -17.26 -19.78 -34.76
N THR A 430 -16.01 -19.64 -35.24
CA THR A 430 -15.25 -20.78 -35.78
C THR A 430 -14.95 -21.80 -34.68
N SER A 431 -15.37 -23.05 -34.86
CA SER A 431 -15.18 -24.15 -33.91
C SER A 431 -15.74 -23.85 -32.51
N ALA A 432 -16.76 -23.00 -32.42
CA ALA A 432 -17.50 -22.81 -31.18
C ALA A 432 -18.41 -24.01 -30.92
N ARG A 433 -18.59 -24.37 -29.66
CA ARG A 433 -19.38 -25.51 -29.21
C ARG A 433 -20.34 -25.09 -28.11
N PHE A 434 -21.60 -25.50 -28.24
CA PHE A 434 -22.64 -25.31 -27.24
C PHE A 434 -23.29 -26.66 -26.92
N ASP A 435 -23.36 -27.04 -25.65
CA ASP A 435 -24.04 -28.28 -25.22
C ASP A 435 -25.56 -28.08 -24.99
N THR A 436 -26.05 -26.84 -25.09
CA THR A 436 -27.48 -26.54 -25.17
C THR A 436 -27.76 -25.62 -26.36
N GLU A 437 -29.00 -25.60 -26.84
CA GLU A 437 -29.41 -24.71 -27.92
C GLU A 437 -29.35 -23.24 -27.45
N PRO A 438 -28.53 -22.38 -28.08
CA PRO A 438 -28.45 -20.99 -27.67
C PRO A 438 -29.78 -20.26 -27.90
N THR A 439 -30.26 -19.54 -26.90
CA THR A 439 -31.46 -18.70 -27.05
C THR A 439 -31.06 -17.36 -27.65
N LEU A 440 -31.82 -16.92 -28.66
CA LEU A 440 -31.64 -15.62 -29.32
C LEU A 440 -32.92 -14.80 -29.13
N SER A 441 -32.89 -13.79 -28.27
CA SER A 441 -34.00 -12.86 -28.05
C SER A 441 -33.55 -11.44 -28.38
N ASP A 442 -34.17 -10.83 -29.39
CA ASP A 442 -33.84 -9.47 -29.85
C ASP A 442 -32.35 -9.26 -30.21
N ALA A 443 -31.69 -10.33 -30.67
CA ALA A 443 -30.30 -10.30 -31.10
C ALA A 443 -30.14 -9.89 -32.58
N THR A 444 -29.21 -8.98 -32.88
CA THR A 444 -28.94 -8.46 -34.23
C THR A 444 -27.44 -8.54 -34.55
N LEU A 445 -27.11 -9.14 -35.70
CA LEU A 445 -25.76 -9.14 -36.27
C LEU A 445 -25.79 -8.36 -37.59
N GLU A 446 -25.18 -7.17 -37.62
CA GLU A 446 -25.18 -6.30 -38.82
C GLU A 446 -24.00 -6.61 -39.76
N GLY A 447 -22.87 -7.08 -39.22
CA GLY A 447 -21.66 -7.38 -39.98
C GLY A 447 -21.59 -8.79 -40.56
N ALA A 448 -20.42 -9.12 -41.13
CA ALA A 448 -20.18 -10.44 -41.69
C ALA A 448 -20.10 -11.51 -40.59
N VAL A 449 -20.79 -12.63 -40.78
CA VAL A 449 -20.79 -13.76 -39.85
C VAL A 449 -19.93 -14.89 -40.41
N ALA A 450 -18.90 -15.29 -39.68
CA ALA A 450 -18.01 -16.39 -40.04
C ALA A 450 -18.26 -17.59 -39.11
N THR A 451 -18.97 -18.60 -39.63
CA THR A 451 -19.19 -19.89 -38.97
C THR A 451 -18.43 -20.97 -39.73
N TYR A 452 -17.60 -21.73 -39.03
CA TYR A 452 -16.94 -22.92 -39.56
C TYR A 452 -16.83 -23.91 -38.41
N ASP A 453 -17.29 -25.14 -38.58
CA ASP A 453 -17.23 -26.19 -37.54
C ASP A 453 -17.95 -25.80 -36.22
N LEU A 454 -19.03 -25.01 -36.33
CA LEU A 454 -19.90 -24.68 -35.19
C LEU A 454 -20.78 -25.91 -34.86
N SER A 455 -20.79 -26.34 -33.59
CA SER A 455 -21.62 -27.44 -33.12
C SER A 455 -22.56 -27.04 -31.98
N VAL A 456 -23.77 -27.61 -32.02
CA VAL A 456 -24.77 -27.55 -30.95
C VAL A 456 -25.16 -29.00 -30.65
N GLU A 457 -24.73 -29.53 -29.51
CA GLU A 457 -24.99 -30.91 -29.10
C GLU A 457 -25.99 -30.90 -27.94
N ALA A 458 -27.28 -31.12 -28.22
CA ALA A 458 -28.22 -31.36 -27.14
C ALA A 458 -27.87 -32.68 -26.44
N LEU A 459 -27.59 -32.63 -25.14
CA LEU A 459 -27.48 -33.85 -24.33
C LEU A 459 -28.80 -34.62 -24.45
N ASP A 460 -28.75 -35.75 -25.17
CA ASP A 460 -29.84 -36.73 -25.20
C ASP A 460 -30.12 -37.15 -23.75
N SER A 461 -31.17 -36.57 -23.16
CA SER A 461 -31.73 -36.97 -21.88
C SER A 461 -32.00 -38.48 -21.91
N THR A 462 -31.23 -39.24 -21.12
CA THR A 462 -31.41 -40.69 -20.93
C THR A 462 -31.97 -40.99 -19.56
#